data_AF-A0AB34FML9-F1
#
_entry.id   AF-A0AB34FML9-F1
#
_cell.length_a   1.000
_cell.length_b   1.000
_cell.length_c   1.000
_cell.angle_alpha   90.00
_cell.angle_beta   90.00
_cell.angle_gamma   90.00
#
_symmetry.space_group_name_H-M   'P 1'
#
loop_
_entity.id
_entity.type
_entity.pdbx_description
1 polymer ?
#
loop_
_entity_poly.entity_id
_entity_poly.type
_entity_poly.pdbx_seq_one_letter_code
_entity_poly.pdbx_strand_id
1 'polypeptide(L)'
;MGSLAPTNYQHVVVRGPPYERGLSHGQQARAKILASLEHYSQPGKLLPWYVPSHSDATLMLRLYVYGEDQLDVCRRIIREVYIPGVEKFFPEALPEMQGIADGAGVDLDKIVLLNARYDLARVRGAGIRRCPVNEANESSFPLSAVDPVHKGNGNINGKSNGISHPVDINDPSSLDHDLQECTAAGILADATADGSVLLAQNWDMSASVYTNDTALLLEVHPHPDEGVPAMFLVTEAGQLGRSGINAAGLAVCACSLMSTEDYFPLAVEDDDDNDNDNVKTSGDGGGGGGDDAGDGDGGTGYADKSAASSLSRSGRPWAVHQQPLLPMTLMRRQFLHNTNFSNGLINIRNAPRHVSNRLVVGTADNFVLNMEVTPSSVHLAYPYAASSSSSSSGTSTPAGDVPYVVGANHFANPAFHASGWADRNPGGSTWFRDVRVAWGLRRGMGAGGGSKMAMMERGKVASEDGAKSGLLTGKDVTNAFCDHLSAPSSVCQHMEDCTVRGVPDYPYRGRQITLAHVRYDLTRRTATVCKGPPCMGIFGEFSIPAVADC
;
A
#
# COMPACT_ATOMS: atom_id res chain seq x y z
N MET A 1 18.10 -17.39 -28.61
CA MET A 1 16.73 -17.92 -28.63
C MET A 1 15.96 -17.21 -27.53
N GLY A 2 15.09 -16.26 -27.88
CA GLY A 2 14.26 -15.58 -26.88
C GLY A 2 13.24 -16.58 -26.36
N SER A 3 13.34 -16.95 -25.08
CA SER A 3 12.28 -17.66 -24.38
C SER A 3 10.99 -16.87 -24.56
N LEU A 4 9.96 -17.48 -25.15
CA LEU A 4 8.61 -16.91 -25.13
C LEU A 4 8.26 -16.65 -23.66
N ALA A 5 7.80 -15.44 -23.33
CA ALA A 5 7.37 -15.14 -21.97
C ALA A 5 6.25 -16.13 -21.58
N PRO A 6 6.27 -16.70 -20.36
CA PRO A 6 5.27 -17.68 -19.96
C PRO A 6 3.88 -17.04 -19.98
N THR A 7 2.91 -17.79 -20.52
CA THR A 7 1.52 -17.36 -20.71
C THR A 7 0.80 -17.08 -19.39
N ASN A 8 1.23 -17.73 -18.30
CA ASN A 8 0.77 -17.50 -16.94
C ASN A 8 1.94 -17.14 -16.02
N TYR A 9 1.62 -16.56 -14.86
CA TYR A 9 2.60 -16.42 -13.78
C TYR A 9 2.99 -17.79 -13.21
N GLN A 10 4.19 -17.86 -12.62
CA GLN A 10 4.64 -19.07 -11.92
C GLN A 10 3.63 -19.43 -10.83
N HIS A 11 3.18 -20.69 -10.82
CA HIS A 11 2.33 -21.23 -9.78
C HIS A 11 3.21 -21.85 -8.68
N VAL A 12 3.18 -21.25 -7.49
CA VAL A 12 3.91 -21.70 -6.31
C VAL A 12 2.92 -22.30 -5.34
N VAL A 13 3.08 -23.60 -5.06
CA VAL A 13 2.22 -24.35 -4.13
C VAL A 13 3.03 -24.64 -2.88
N VAL A 14 2.52 -24.23 -1.72
CA VAL A 14 3.19 -24.42 -0.43
C VAL A 14 2.26 -25.09 0.57
N ARG A 15 2.86 -25.93 1.44
CA ARG A 15 2.12 -26.77 2.38
C ARG A 15 2.80 -26.81 3.73
N GLY A 16 2.03 -27.06 4.78
CA GLY A 16 2.54 -27.33 6.13
C GLY A 16 2.64 -26.09 7.02
N PRO A 17 3.30 -26.24 8.20
CA PRO A 17 3.43 -25.20 9.21
C PRO A 17 4.10 -23.93 8.66
N PRO A 18 3.95 -22.77 9.33
CA PRO A 18 4.38 -21.47 8.83
C PRO A 18 5.78 -21.44 8.24
N TYR A 19 6.76 -21.91 9.00
CA TYR A 19 8.15 -21.91 8.56
C TYR A 19 8.39 -22.80 7.32
N GLU A 20 7.85 -24.02 7.29
CA GLU A 20 8.06 -24.97 6.20
C GLU A 20 7.44 -24.50 4.88
N ARG A 21 6.21 -23.97 4.95
CA ARG A 21 5.58 -23.39 3.76
C ARG A 21 6.32 -22.13 3.29
N GLY A 22 6.84 -21.33 4.23
CA GLY A 22 7.71 -20.20 3.93
C GLY A 22 8.98 -20.63 3.22
N LEU A 23 9.68 -21.63 3.75
CA LEU A 23 10.90 -22.21 3.18
C LEU A 23 10.68 -22.69 1.76
N SER A 24 9.58 -23.41 1.53
CA SER A 24 9.17 -23.86 0.21
C SER A 24 8.90 -22.71 -0.76
N HIS A 25 8.20 -21.64 -0.33
CA HIS A 25 7.99 -20.44 -1.14
C HIS A 25 9.34 -19.80 -1.51
N GLY A 26 10.21 -19.57 -0.53
CA GLY A 26 11.54 -18.99 -0.76
C GLY A 26 12.36 -19.78 -1.77
N GLN A 27 12.36 -21.11 -1.68
CA GLN A 27 13.09 -21.99 -2.59
C GLN A 27 12.51 -21.97 -4.01
N GLN A 28 11.19 -22.08 -4.14
CA GLN A 28 10.50 -22.10 -5.44
C GLN A 28 10.58 -20.77 -6.19
N ALA A 29 10.55 -19.64 -5.46
CA ALA A 29 10.50 -18.30 -6.03
C ALA A 29 11.81 -17.50 -5.89
N ARG A 30 12.92 -18.15 -5.47
CA ARG A 30 14.20 -17.49 -5.14
C ARG A 30 14.64 -16.45 -6.17
N ALA A 31 14.67 -16.83 -7.45
CA ALA A 31 15.12 -15.93 -8.51
C ALA A 31 14.23 -14.68 -8.63
N LYS A 32 12.92 -14.84 -8.50
CA LYS A 32 11.96 -13.72 -8.54
C LYS A 32 12.06 -12.84 -7.30
N ILE A 33 12.27 -13.42 -6.12
CA ILE A 33 12.50 -12.69 -4.87
C ILE A 33 13.74 -11.80 -5.00
N LEU A 34 14.85 -12.35 -5.51
CA LEU A 34 16.08 -11.59 -5.71
C LEU A 34 15.89 -10.45 -6.73
N ALA A 35 15.17 -10.69 -7.83
CA ALA A 35 14.84 -9.66 -8.82
C ALA A 35 13.93 -8.55 -8.24
N SER A 36 12.94 -8.90 -7.42
CA SER A 36 12.11 -7.92 -6.69
C SER A 36 12.95 -7.07 -5.75
N LEU A 37 13.87 -7.69 -4.99
CA LEU A 37 14.76 -6.98 -4.08
C LEU A 37 15.72 -6.06 -4.81
N GLU A 38 16.31 -6.51 -5.92
CA GLU A 38 17.17 -5.68 -6.76
C GLU A 38 16.41 -4.44 -7.25
N HIS A 39 15.17 -4.61 -7.70
CA HIS A 39 14.34 -3.50 -8.14
C HIS A 39 14.01 -2.52 -7.00
N TYR A 40 13.45 -3.00 -5.88
CA TYR A 40 13.00 -2.12 -4.79
C TYR A 40 14.14 -1.54 -3.94
N SER A 41 15.35 -2.06 -4.07
CA SER A 41 16.54 -1.47 -3.43
C SER A 41 17.10 -0.28 -4.21
N GLN A 42 16.61 0.00 -5.42
CA GLN A 42 17.06 1.15 -6.20
C GLN A 42 16.60 2.47 -5.57
N PRO A 43 17.40 3.55 -5.69
CA PRO A 43 17.02 4.89 -5.23
C PRO A 43 15.67 5.33 -5.78
N GLY A 44 14.81 5.91 -4.93
CA GLY A 44 13.51 6.47 -5.33
C GLY A 44 12.35 5.47 -5.43
N LYS A 45 12.61 4.16 -5.32
CA LYS A 45 11.56 3.12 -5.34
C LYS A 45 10.80 2.97 -4.01
N LEU A 46 11.41 3.34 -2.89
CA LEU A 46 10.79 3.32 -1.54
C LEU A 46 10.80 4.73 -0.93
N LEU A 47 11.11 4.87 0.37
CA LEU A 47 11.17 6.13 1.14
C LEU A 47 11.78 7.30 0.34
N PRO A 48 11.33 8.55 0.57
CA PRO A 48 11.70 9.67 -0.31
C PRO A 48 13.19 10.01 -0.28
N TRP A 49 13.67 10.51 -1.42
CA TRP A 49 14.93 11.23 -1.59
C TRP A 49 14.73 12.76 -1.74
N TYR A 50 13.49 13.27 -1.72
CA TYR A 50 13.23 14.70 -1.94
C TYR A 50 12.04 15.23 -1.13
N VAL A 51 12.26 16.32 -0.38
CA VAL A 51 11.22 17.17 0.21
C VAL A 51 11.56 18.63 -0.10
N PRO A 52 10.84 19.28 -1.05
CA PRO A 52 10.95 20.72 -1.25
C PRO A 52 9.95 21.44 -0.34
N SER A 53 10.40 21.91 0.82
CA SER A 53 10.00 23.19 1.43
C SER A 53 10.58 23.27 2.84
N HIS A 54 11.11 24.44 3.19
CA HIS A 54 11.99 24.71 4.31
C HIS A 54 11.30 24.71 5.69
N SER A 55 10.15 24.06 5.85
CA SER A 55 9.38 24.12 7.11
C SER A 55 9.32 22.81 7.90
N ASP A 56 9.77 21.68 7.35
CA ASP A 56 9.78 20.40 8.09
C ASP A 56 11.05 19.60 7.80
N ALA A 57 12.15 20.05 8.41
CA ALA A 57 13.51 19.61 8.12
C ALA A 57 13.92 18.30 8.81
N THR A 58 13.09 17.68 9.66
CA THR A 58 13.53 16.63 10.60
C THR A 58 14.00 15.33 9.91
N LEU A 59 13.37 14.92 8.80
CA LEU A 59 13.79 13.73 8.04
C LEU A 59 15.06 13.99 7.21
N MET A 60 15.18 15.21 6.63
CA MET A 60 16.42 15.66 6.01
C MET A 60 17.53 15.78 7.06
N LEU A 61 17.27 16.26 8.28
CA LEU A 61 18.29 16.32 9.32
C LEU A 61 18.89 14.93 9.57
N ARG A 62 18.15 13.82 9.54
CA ARG A 62 18.79 12.50 9.70
C ARG A 62 19.55 11.98 8.48
N LEU A 63 18.97 12.06 7.29
CA LEU A 63 19.65 11.61 6.06
C LEU A 63 20.84 12.52 5.69
N TYR A 64 20.73 13.83 5.93
CA TYR A 64 21.73 14.85 5.57
C TYR A 64 22.73 15.17 6.70
N VAL A 65 22.33 15.17 7.99
CA VAL A 65 23.24 15.43 9.14
C VAL A 65 23.89 14.14 9.66
N TYR A 66 23.26 12.97 9.51
CA TYR A 66 23.84 11.68 9.96
C TYR A 66 24.22 10.72 8.84
N GLY A 67 23.93 11.05 7.56
CA GLY A 67 24.40 10.28 6.40
C GLY A 67 23.80 8.88 6.26
N GLU A 68 22.59 8.64 6.77
CA GLU A 68 21.94 7.32 6.69
C GLU A 68 21.46 7.02 5.24
N ASP A 69 21.64 5.78 4.77
CA ASP A 69 21.15 5.32 3.48
C ASP A 69 19.63 5.04 3.52
N GLN A 70 18.91 5.16 2.39
CA GLN A 70 17.47 4.89 2.28
C GLN A 70 17.12 3.50 2.83
N LEU A 71 17.99 2.51 2.57
CA LEU A 71 17.82 1.14 3.05
C LEU A 71 18.05 1.02 4.56
N ASP A 72 18.90 1.85 5.16
CA ASP A 72 19.10 1.87 6.61
C ASP A 72 17.86 2.40 7.32
N VAL A 73 17.22 3.45 6.79
CA VAL A 73 15.95 3.93 7.32
C VAL A 73 14.85 2.87 7.15
N CYS A 74 14.77 2.20 5.99
CA CYS A 74 13.84 1.08 5.80
C CYS A 74 14.06 -0.03 6.83
N ARG A 75 15.31 -0.46 7.03
CA ARG A 75 15.67 -1.47 8.05
C ARG A 75 15.28 -1.04 9.45
N ARG A 76 15.47 0.25 9.77
CA ARG A 76 15.08 0.80 11.06
C ARG A 76 13.57 0.74 11.27
N ILE A 77 12.78 1.19 10.31
CA ILE A 77 11.31 1.04 10.34
C ILE A 77 10.93 -0.44 10.51
N ILE A 78 11.54 -1.32 9.72
CA ILE A 78 11.25 -2.76 9.77
C ILE A 78 11.50 -3.33 11.16
N ARG A 79 12.64 -3.03 11.78
CA ARG A 79 13.03 -3.60 13.08
C ARG A 79 12.34 -2.93 14.27
N GLU A 80 12.12 -1.62 14.23
CA GLU A 80 11.57 -0.87 15.36
C GLU A 80 10.03 -0.78 15.31
N VAL A 81 9.42 -0.90 14.13
CA VAL A 81 7.97 -0.69 13.91
C VAL A 81 7.28 -1.97 13.43
N TYR A 82 7.72 -2.54 12.31
CA TYR A 82 6.95 -3.59 11.63
C TYR A 82 7.13 -4.98 12.24
N ILE A 83 8.35 -5.41 12.56
CA ILE A 83 8.57 -6.71 13.22
C ILE A 83 7.83 -6.75 14.57
N PRO A 84 7.95 -5.75 15.47
CA PRO A 84 7.14 -5.70 16.69
C PRO A 84 5.63 -5.70 16.43
N GLY A 85 5.19 -5.05 15.35
CA GLY A 85 3.79 -5.05 14.93
C GLY A 85 3.32 -6.44 14.50
N VAL A 86 4.12 -7.15 13.71
CA VAL A 86 3.83 -8.53 13.29
C VAL A 86 3.80 -9.45 14.51
N GLU A 87 4.80 -9.40 15.39
CA GLU A 87 4.84 -10.21 16.61
C GLU A 87 3.60 -10.02 17.50
N LYS A 88 3.10 -8.78 17.59
CA LYS A 88 1.96 -8.45 18.44
C LYS A 88 0.61 -8.76 17.80
N PHE A 89 0.45 -8.47 16.51
CA PHE A 89 -0.87 -8.47 15.86
C PHE A 89 -1.08 -9.61 14.87
N PHE A 90 -0.02 -10.24 14.38
CA PHE A 90 -0.09 -11.39 13.47
C PHE A 90 1.15 -12.31 13.59
N PRO A 91 1.39 -12.91 14.77
CA PRO A 91 2.64 -13.62 15.06
C PRO A 91 2.90 -14.81 14.13
N GLU A 92 1.86 -15.44 13.59
CA GLU A 92 1.95 -16.60 12.68
C GLU A 92 2.62 -16.25 11.35
N ALA A 93 2.60 -14.97 10.94
CA ALA A 93 3.24 -14.52 9.71
C ALA A 93 4.77 -14.47 9.79
N LEU A 94 5.34 -14.26 10.98
CA LEU A 94 6.77 -14.09 11.16
C LEU A 94 7.57 -15.35 10.81
N PRO A 95 7.25 -16.56 11.34
CA PRO A 95 7.95 -17.78 10.93
C PRO A 95 7.79 -18.10 9.45
N GLU A 96 6.66 -17.76 8.82
CA GLU A 96 6.48 -17.91 7.37
C GLU A 96 7.41 -16.97 6.58
N MET A 97 7.52 -15.70 6.97
CA MET A 97 8.49 -14.78 6.36
C MET A 97 9.95 -15.21 6.61
N GLN A 98 10.26 -15.76 7.79
CA GLN A 98 11.58 -16.31 8.08
C GLN A 98 11.89 -17.50 7.17
N GLY A 99 10.95 -18.42 6.98
CA GLY A 99 11.09 -19.51 6.04
C GLY A 99 11.38 -19.00 4.62
N ILE A 100 10.63 -17.99 4.14
CA ILE A 100 10.88 -17.40 2.82
C ILE A 100 12.31 -16.84 2.71
N ALA A 101 12.76 -16.15 3.76
CA ALA A 101 14.09 -15.56 3.82
C ALA A 101 15.17 -16.64 3.69
N ASP A 102 15.07 -17.71 4.50
CA ASP A 102 15.99 -18.85 4.48
C ASP A 102 15.96 -19.57 3.13
N GLY A 103 14.78 -19.77 2.56
CA GLY A 103 14.59 -20.45 1.28
C GLY A 103 15.15 -19.66 0.09
N ALA A 104 15.08 -18.32 0.15
CA ALA A 104 15.66 -17.44 -0.85
C ALA A 104 17.15 -17.15 -0.61
N GLY A 105 17.67 -17.44 0.59
CA GLY A 105 19.04 -17.14 1.01
C GLY A 105 19.27 -15.65 1.25
N VAL A 106 18.33 -14.97 1.92
CA VAL A 106 18.38 -13.54 2.25
C VAL A 106 17.99 -13.31 3.70
N ASP A 107 18.27 -12.13 4.24
CA ASP A 107 17.87 -11.77 5.61
C ASP A 107 16.35 -11.54 5.73
N LEU A 108 15.78 -11.83 6.91
CA LEU A 108 14.36 -11.60 7.21
C LEU A 108 13.91 -10.17 6.86
N ASP A 109 14.72 -9.16 7.18
CA ASP A 109 14.43 -7.76 6.90
C ASP A 109 14.10 -7.51 5.42
N LYS A 110 14.72 -8.26 4.49
CA LYS A 110 14.46 -8.13 3.06
C LYS A 110 13.07 -8.68 2.70
N ILE A 111 12.62 -9.75 3.35
CA ILE A 111 11.27 -10.29 3.15
C ILE A 111 10.22 -9.39 3.81
N VAL A 112 10.50 -8.86 5.01
CA VAL A 112 9.61 -7.87 5.65
C VAL A 112 9.54 -6.60 4.81
N LEU A 113 10.63 -6.16 4.17
CA LEU A 113 10.63 -5.04 3.22
C LEU A 113 9.69 -5.30 2.05
N LEU A 114 9.73 -6.48 1.42
CA LEU A 114 8.82 -6.82 0.32
C LEU A 114 7.35 -6.82 0.76
N ASN A 115 7.07 -7.32 1.96
CA ASN A 115 5.71 -7.30 2.53
C ASN A 115 5.29 -5.86 2.91
N ALA A 116 6.20 -5.02 3.42
CA ALA A 116 5.93 -3.63 3.76
C ALA A 116 6.14 -2.65 2.60
N ARG A 117 6.38 -3.12 1.36
CA ARG A 117 6.70 -2.27 0.22
C ARG A 117 5.60 -1.26 -0.09
N TYR A 118 4.34 -1.64 0.08
CA TYR A 118 3.21 -0.70 -0.07
C TYR A 118 3.37 0.49 0.89
N ASP A 119 3.55 0.19 2.18
CA ASP A 119 3.65 1.15 3.26
C ASP A 119 4.89 2.05 3.09
N LEU A 120 6.06 1.45 2.85
CA LEU A 120 7.34 2.15 2.64
C LEU A 120 7.33 3.06 1.41
N ALA A 121 6.61 2.70 0.35
CA ALA A 121 6.49 3.53 -0.86
C ALA A 121 5.48 4.68 -0.70
N ARG A 122 4.66 4.68 0.35
CA ARG A 122 3.56 5.66 0.56
C ARG A 122 3.84 6.71 1.62
N VAL A 123 4.88 6.52 2.43
CA VAL A 123 5.38 7.50 3.40
C VAL A 123 6.32 8.51 2.74
N ARG A 124 5.87 9.12 1.65
CA ARG A 124 6.62 10.13 0.87
C ARG A 124 5.74 11.27 0.36
N GLY A 125 6.39 12.39 0.02
CA GLY A 125 5.79 13.55 -0.65
C GLY A 125 5.25 14.61 0.32
N ALA A 126 4.92 15.78 -0.23
CA ALA A 126 4.29 16.85 0.54
C ALA A 126 2.97 16.35 1.18
N GLY A 127 2.76 16.70 2.45
CA GLY A 127 1.56 16.31 3.20
C GLY A 127 1.61 14.97 3.92
N ILE A 128 2.75 14.25 3.93
CA ILE A 128 2.98 13.20 4.92
C ILE A 128 3.25 13.85 6.27
N ARG A 129 2.49 13.42 7.27
CA ARG A 129 2.63 13.94 8.63
C ARG A 129 3.84 13.33 9.34
N ARG A 130 4.33 14.03 10.37
CA ARG A 130 5.19 13.44 11.40
C ARG A 130 4.45 12.33 12.13
N CYS A 131 5.21 11.35 12.64
CA CYS A 131 4.66 10.34 13.54
C CYS A 131 3.95 11.05 14.70
N PRO A 132 2.71 10.69 15.04
CA PRO A 132 2.10 11.17 16.26
C PRO A 132 2.92 10.62 17.43
N VAL A 133 3.65 11.50 18.12
CA VAL A 133 4.25 11.16 19.42
C VAL A 133 3.12 11.01 20.42
N ASN A 134 3.15 9.95 21.20
CA ASN A 134 2.19 9.74 22.27
C ASN A 134 2.35 10.87 23.31
N GLU A 135 1.46 11.86 23.29
CA GLU A 135 1.11 12.62 24.51
C GLU A 135 0.37 11.70 25.53
N ALA A 136 0.19 10.43 25.20
CA ALA A 136 -0.54 9.44 25.98
C ALA A 136 0.22 8.85 27.18
N ASN A 137 1.11 9.61 27.83
CA ASN A 137 1.52 9.32 29.20
C ASN A 137 0.91 10.27 30.23
N GLU A 138 0.07 11.23 29.83
CA GLU A 138 -0.87 11.87 30.73
C GLU A 138 -2.31 11.66 30.25
N SER A 139 -3.15 11.38 31.23
CA SER A 139 -4.54 10.97 31.12
C SER A 139 -5.41 11.82 30.19
N SER A 140 -6.40 11.14 29.58
CA SER A 140 -7.68 11.63 29.04
C SER A 140 -7.73 11.99 27.55
N PHE A 141 -8.65 11.33 26.84
CA PHE A 141 -9.21 11.81 25.57
C PHE A 141 -9.79 13.23 25.78
N PRO A 142 -9.60 14.11 24.80
CA PRO A 142 -10.78 14.83 24.34
C PRO A 142 -10.92 14.93 22.82
N LEU A 143 -12.17 14.78 22.40
CA LEU A 143 -12.73 15.29 21.16
C LEU A 143 -12.62 16.81 21.14
N SER A 144 -11.90 17.40 20.16
CA SER A 144 -12.35 18.63 19.50
C SER A 144 -11.43 18.99 18.33
N ALA A 145 -12.05 19.26 17.18
CA ALA A 145 -11.45 19.89 16.02
C ALA A 145 -10.82 21.24 16.38
N VAL A 146 -9.65 21.52 15.80
CA VAL A 146 -9.10 22.88 15.76
C VAL A 146 -8.69 23.17 14.32
N ASP A 147 -9.31 24.23 13.77
CA ASP A 147 -9.09 24.75 12.42
C ASP A 147 -7.64 25.20 12.20
N PRO A 148 -7.07 25.06 10.98
CA PRO A 148 -5.84 25.76 10.64
C PRO A 148 -6.14 27.19 10.18
N VAL A 149 -5.64 28.15 10.97
CA VAL A 149 -5.62 29.58 10.63
C VAL A 149 -4.51 29.89 9.62
N HIS A 150 -4.88 30.73 8.65
CA HIS A 150 -4.12 31.33 7.57
C HIS A 150 -2.94 32.22 8.01
N LYS A 151 -1.87 32.27 7.18
CA LYS A 151 -0.92 33.37 6.82
C LYS A 151 0.54 32.89 6.85
N GLY A 152 1.46 33.30 5.96
CA GLY A 152 1.41 34.36 4.96
C GLY A 152 2.56 34.22 3.93
N ASN A 153 2.43 35.05 2.90
CA ASN A 153 3.27 35.13 1.71
C ASN A 153 4.65 35.74 2.05
N GLY A 154 5.75 35.11 1.65
CA GLY A 154 7.11 35.62 1.82
C GLY A 154 8.03 35.19 0.67
N ASN A 155 8.28 36.12 -0.25
CA ASN A 155 9.17 35.96 -1.40
C ASN A 155 10.62 36.28 -0.96
N ILE A 156 11.56 35.34 -1.09
CA ILE A 156 12.98 35.62 -0.81
C ILE A 156 13.86 34.96 -1.88
N ASN A 157 14.49 35.81 -2.69
CA ASN A 157 15.57 35.48 -3.62
C ASN A 157 16.88 35.26 -2.85
N GLY A 158 17.45 34.06 -2.91
CA GLY A 158 18.78 33.77 -2.36
C GLY A 158 19.51 32.74 -3.22
N LYS A 159 20.59 33.17 -3.89
CA LYS A 159 21.48 32.33 -4.70
C LYS A 159 22.33 31.46 -3.76
N SER A 160 22.36 30.15 -3.97
CA SER A 160 23.37 29.26 -3.38
C SER A 160 24.34 28.76 -4.45
N ASN A 161 25.63 28.96 -4.19
CA ASN A 161 26.75 28.45 -5.00
C ASN A 161 26.95 26.96 -4.73
N GLY A 162 27.26 26.23 -5.79
CA GLY A 162 27.26 24.76 -5.80
C GLY A 162 28.46 24.06 -5.18
N ILE A 163 28.26 22.77 -4.97
CA ILE A 163 29.29 21.72 -5.01
C ILE A 163 28.72 20.57 -5.85
N SER A 164 29.50 20.12 -6.81
CA SER A 164 29.13 19.27 -7.94
C SER A 164 29.34 17.79 -7.68
N HIS A 165 28.26 17.00 -7.80
CA HIS A 165 28.31 15.62 -8.31
C HIS A 165 27.27 15.51 -9.44
N PRO A 166 27.60 14.97 -10.62
CA PRO A 166 26.76 15.09 -11.80
C PRO A 166 25.68 14.00 -11.77
N VAL A 167 24.53 14.33 -11.21
CA VAL A 167 23.26 13.74 -11.64
C VAL A 167 22.49 14.90 -12.26
N ASP A 168 22.10 14.77 -13.53
CA ASP A 168 21.46 15.86 -14.26
C ASP A 168 20.06 16.11 -13.69
N ILE A 169 19.98 17.06 -12.77
CA ILE A 169 18.79 17.49 -12.04
C ILE A 169 17.73 18.08 -12.99
N ASN A 170 18.09 18.35 -14.24
CA ASN A 170 17.19 18.83 -15.28
C ASN A 170 16.58 17.71 -16.14
N ASP A 171 16.92 16.44 -15.86
CA ASP A 171 16.28 15.29 -16.49
C ASP A 171 15.25 14.63 -15.56
N PRO A 172 13.98 15.08 -15.59
CA PRO A 172 12.89 14.48 -14.83
C PRO A 172 12.58 13.02 -15.25
N SER A 173 13.25 12.46 -16.26
CA SER A 173 13.14 11.05 -16.65
C SER A 173 13.97 10.09 -15.79
N SER A 174 14.88 10.61 -14.95
CA SER A 174 15.79 9.79 -14.11
C SER A 174 15.20 9.34 -12.77
N LEU A 175 13.97 9.76 -12.43
CA LEU A 175 13.28 9.43 -11.18
C LEU A 175 11.92 8.78 -11.48
N ASP A 176 11.89 7.45 -11.52
CA ASP A 176 10.64 6.67 -11.61
C ASP A 176 9.88 6.78 -10.27
N HIS A 177 8.99 7.75 -10.17
CA HIS A 177 7.99 7.78 -9.11
C HIS A 177 6.87 6.79 -9.49
N ASP A 178 6.84 5.64 -8.81
CA ASP A 178 5.85 4.58 -9.07
C ASP A 178 4.64 4.72 -8.13
N LEU A 179 3.72 5.67 -8.36
CA LEU A 179 2.37 5.51 -7.82
C LEU A 179 1.59 4.48 -8.63
N GLN A 180 0.82 3.67 -7.92
CA GLN A 180 0.10 2.51 -8.47
C GLN A 180 -1.38 2.83 -8.62
N GLU A 181 -1.94 2.53 -9.78
CA GLU A 181 -3.39 2.51 -10.01
C GLU A 181 -3.93 1.08 -9.91
N CYS A 182 -5.17 0.93 -9.48
CA CYS A 182 -5.88 -0.34 -9.42
C CYS A 182 -7.37 -0.07 -9.60
N THR A 183 -8.14 -1.09 -9.97
CA THR A 183 -9.60 -1.01 -9.90
C THR A 183 -10.15 -2.33 -9.43
N ALA A 184 -11.07 -2.31 -8.49
CA ALA A 184 -11.67 -3.51 -7.90
C ALA A 184 -13.19 -3.38 -7.83
N ALA A 185 -13.88 -4.52 -7.91
CA ALA A 185 -15.32 -4.61 -7.76
C ALA A 185 -15.71 -5.86 -6.96
N GLY A 186 -16.82 -5.75 -6.22
CA GLY A 186 -17.51 -6.87 -5.57
C GLY A 186 -18.93 -6.92 -6.09
N ILE A 187 -19.40 -8.09 -6.49
CA ILE A 187 -20.68 -8.31 -7.18
C ILE A 187 -21.45 -9.40 -6.42
N LEU A 188 -22.70 -9.10 -6.05
CA LEU A 188 -23.60 -10.01 -5.36
C LEU A 188 -24.18 -11.07 -6.30
N ALA A 189 -24.62 -12.19 -5.73
CA ALA A 189 -25.20 -13.33 -6.43
C ALA A 189 -26.49 -12.99 -7.20
N ASP A 190 -27.25 -11.99 -6.76
CA ASP A 190 -28.44 -11.51 -7.45
C ASP A 190 -28.13 -10.72 -8.73
N ALA A 191 -26.88 -10.28 -8.92
CA ALA A 191 -26.42 -9.66 -10.15
C ALA A 191 -25.92 -10.67 -11.19
N THR A 192 -25.61 -11.90 -10.78
CA THR A 192 -24.89 -12.87 -11.62
C THR A 192 -25.80 -13.96 -12.16
N ALA A 193 -25.56 -14.39 -13.40
CA ALA A 193 -26.44 -15.32 -14.10
C ALA A 193 -26.50 -16.70 -13.45
N ASP A 194 -25.44 -17.08 -12.76
CA ASP A 194 -25.25 -18.38 -12.11
C ASP A 194 -25.32 -18.33 -10.59
N GLY A 195 -25.66 -17.18 -10.00
CA GLY A 195 -25.80 -17.00 -8.56
C GLY A 195 -24.47 -16.97 -7.80
N SER A 196 -23.34 -16.81 -8.49
CA SER A 196 -22.04 -16.68 -7.85
C SER A 196 -21.81 -15.28 -7.27
N VAL A 197 -21.19 -15.21 -6.09
CA VAL A 197 -20.64 -13.96 -5.53
C VAL A 197 -19.23 -13.77 -6.08
N LEU A 198 -18.95 -12.62 -6.69
CA LEU A 198 -17.69 -12.38 -7.39
C LEU A 198 -16.92 -11.19 -6.82
N LEU A 199 -15.60 -11.33 -6.68
CA LEU A 199 -14.67 -10.21 -6.60
C LEU A 199 -13.83 -10.16 -7.88
N ALA A 200 -13.58 -8.97 -8.40
CA ALA A 200 -12.72 -8.79 -9.58
C ALA A 200 -11.78 -7.60 -9.40
N GLN A 201 -10.61 -7.66 -10.03
CA GLN A 201 -9.64 -6.57 -9.97
C GLN A 201 -8.69 -6.54 -11.18
N ASN A 202 -8.42 -5.33 -11.69
CA ASN A 202 -7.19 -5.01 -12.42
C ASN A 202 -6.15 -4.47 -11.42
N TRP A 203 -4.98 -5.11 -11.40
CA TRP A 203 -3.80 -4.63 -10.69
C TRP A 203 -2.87 -3.92 -11.65
N ASP A 204 -2.75 -2.60 -11.51
CA ASP A 204 -1.86 -1.81 -12.35
C ASP A 204 -0.63 -1.35 -11.55
N MET A 205 0.53 -1.41 -12.20
CA MET A 205 1.82 -1.05 -11.62
C MET A 205 2.85 -0.82 -12.73
N SER A 206 4.03 -0.35 -12.33
CA SER A 206 5.22 -0.29 -13.18
C SER A 206 5.36 -1.56 -14.02
N ALA A 207 5.58 -1.36 -15.32
CA ALA A 207 5.80 -2.42 -16.29
C ALA A 207 6.97 -3.33 -15.90
N SER A 208 7.91 -2.84 -15.08
CA SER A 208 9.04 -3.61 -14.56
C SER A 208 8.62 -4.92 -13.87
N VAL A 209 7.52 -4.93 -13.13
CA VAL A 209 7.01 -6.14 -12.46
C VAL A 209 6.54 -7.19 -13.48
N TYR A 210 5.98 -6.74 -14.60
CA TYR A 210 5.59 -7.62 -15.71
C TYR A 210 6.81 -8.10 -16.50
N THR A 211 7.72 -7.19 -16.87
CA THR A 211 8.86 -7.51 -17.74
C THR A 211 9.92 -8.33 -17.02
N ASN A 212 10.09 -8.13 -15.71
CA ASN A 212 10.99 -8.92 -14.86
C ASN A 212 10.30 -10.17 -14.29
N ASP A 213 9.01 -10.36 -14.60
CA ASP A 213 8.19 -11.49 -14.18
C ASP A 213 8.24 -11.76 -12.66
N THR A 214 8.15 -10.71 -11.84
CA THR A 214 8.29 -10.83 -10.37
C THR A 214 6.98 -11.17 -9.64
N ALA A 215 5.86 -11.23 -10.35
CA ALA A 215 4.59 -11.72 -9.80
C ALA A 215 4.45 -13.26 -9.91
N LEU A 216 3.64 -13.82 -9.02
CA LEU A 216 3.33 -15.25 -8.93
C LEU A 216 1.88 -15.51 -8.51
N LEU A 217 1.45 -16.75 -8.74
CA LEU A 217 0.23 -17.32 -8.18
C LEU A 217 0.65 -18.14 -6.95
N LEU A 218 0.12 -17.81 -5.78
CA LEU A 218 0.45 -18.48 -4.53
C LEU A 218 -0.73 -19.31 -4.04
N GLU A 219 -0.57 -20.63 -4.03
CA GLU A 219 -1.51 -21.57 -3.45
C GLU A 219 -0.95 -22.07 -2.12
N VAL A 220 -1.70 -21.87 -1.04
CA VAL A 220 -1.26 -22.14 0.33
C VAL A 220 -2.17 -23.17 0.96
N HIS A 221 -1.58 -24.24 1.47
CA HIS A 221 -2.24 -25.25 2.28
C HIS A 221 -1.65 -25.23 3.69
N PRO A 222 -2.22 -24.46 4.62
CA PRO A 222 -1.80 -24.46 6.02
C PRO A 222 -1.82 -25.87 6.63
N HIS A 223 -1.04 -26.08 7.69
CA HIS A 223 -1.13 -27.33 8.44
C HIS A 223 -2.53 -27.42 9.11
N PRO A 224 -3.16 -28.61 9.15
CA PRO A 224 -4.50 -28.76 9.73
C PRO A 224 -4.63 -28.22 11.17
N ASP A 225 -3.58 -28.37 11.99
CA ASP A 225 -3.55 -27.89 13.38
C ASP A 225 -3.65 -26.36 13.52
N GLU A 226 -3.41 -25.59 12.45
CA GLU A 226 -3.55 -24.13 12.47
C GLU A 226 -5.03 -23.69 12.43
N GLY A 227 -5.94 -24.54 11.95
CA GLY A 227 -7.35 -24.17 11.75
C GLY A 227 -7.54 -23.03 10.73
N VAL A 228 -6.55 -22.80 9.86
CA VAL A 228 -6.54 -21.75 8.84
C VAL A 228 -6.93 -22.36 7.48
N PRO A 229 -7.86 -21.75 6.72
CA PRO A 229 -8.28 -22.29 5.43
C PRO A 229 -7.15 -22.24 4.38
N ALA A 230 -7.18 -23.18 3.42
CA ALA A 230 -6.36 -23.06 2.22
C ALA A 230 -6.66 -21.75 1.47
N MET A 231 -5.68 -21.21 0.76
CA MET A 231 -5.78 -19.90 0.12
C MET A 231 -5.19 -19.89 -1.28
N PHE A 232 -5.71 -19.03 -2.13
CA PHE A 232 -5.14 -18.72 -3.44
C PHE A 232 -5.00 -17.21 -3.60
N LEU A 233 -3.82 -16.75 -4.00
CA LEU A 233 -3.48 -15.33 -4.11
C LEU A 233 -2.72 -15.04 -5.40
N VAL A 234 -2.89 -13.82 -5.91
CA VAL A 234 -1.96 -13.21 -6.87
C VAL A 234 -1.14 -12.16 -6.14
N THR A 235 0.19 -12.31 -6.15
CA THR A 235 1.10 -11.50 -5.33
C THR A 235 2.48 -11.34 -6.00
N GLU A 236 3.31 -10.42 -5.50
CA GLU A 236 4.73 -10.39 -5.86
C GLU A 236 5.50 -11.47 -5.09
N ALA A 237 6.58 -12.00 -5.69
CA ALA A 237 7.41 -13.01 -5.08
C ALA A 237 7.99 -12.54 -3.74
N GLY A 238 7.89 -13.38 -2.70
CA GLY A 238 8.32 -13.06 -1.33
C GLY A 238 7.27 -12.37 -0.46
N GLN A 239 6.14 -11.95 -1.02
CA GLN A 239 5.00 -11.46 -0.24
C GLN A 239 4.09 -12.59 0.22
N LEU A 240 3.53 -12.49 1.43
CA LEU A 240 2.54 -13.44 1.94
C LEU A 240 1.15 -13.24 1.33
N GLY A 241 0.85 -12.04 0.83
CA GLY A 241 -0.40 -11.79 0.14
C GLY A 241 -0.58 -10.38 -0.40
N ARG A 242 -1.48 -10.28 -1.38
CA ARG A 242 -1.95 -9.00 -1.95
C ARG A 242 -3.45 -9.05 -2.18
N SER A 243 -3.90 -9.82 -3.17
CA SER A 243 -5.32 -10.08 -3.42
C SER A 243 -5.55 -11.56 -3.60
N GLY A 244 -6.65 -12.08 -3.08
CA GLY A 244 -6.86 -13.51 -3.01
C GLY A 244 -8.21 -13.90 -2.42
N ILE A 245 -8.37 -15.20 -2.26
CA ILE A 245 -9.56 -15.89 -1.77
C ILE A 245 -9.11 -17.09 -0.92
N ASN A 246 -9.94 -17.51 0.03
CA ASN A 246 -9.69 -18.69 0.84
C ASN A 246 -10.78 -19.77 0.73
N ALA A 247 -10.45 -20.94 1.27
CA ALA A 247 -11.29 -22.13 1.36
C ALA A 247 -12.49 -21.96 2.29
N ALA A 248 -12.62 -20.84 3.03
CA ALA A 248 -13.83 -20.46 3.78
C ALA A 248 -14.76 -19.47 3.06
N GLY A 249 -14.32 -18.84 1.96
CA GLY A 249 -15.17 -18.11 1.01
C GLY A 249 -14.98 -16.63 1.08
N LEU A 250 -13.92 -16.24 1.74
CA LEU A 250 -13.54 -14.89 2.02
C LEU A 250 -12.55 -14.47 0.94
N ALA A 251 -12.78 -13.31 0.35
CA ALA A 251 -11.88 -12.76 -0.65
C ALA A 251 -11.62 -11.28 -0.40
N VAL A 252 -10.45 -10.83 -0.83
CA VAL A 252 -10.01 -9.43 -0.71
C VAL A 252 -9.28 -8.99 -1.97
N CYS A 253 -9.70 -7.85 -2.52
CA CYS A 253 -9.01 -7.06 -3.53
C CYS A 253 -8.63 -5.71 -2.93
N ALA A 254 -7.54 -5.09 -3.39
CA ALA A 254 -7.06 -3.85 -2.77
C ALA A 254 -6.62 -2.80 -3.78
N CYS A 255 -7.00 -1.54 -3.55
CA CYS A 255 -6.57 -0.40 -4.34
C CYS A 255 -5.83 0.59 -3.44
N SER A 256 -4.76 1.20 -3.95
CA SER A 256 -4.01 2.20 -3.19
C SER A 256 -4.85 3.42 -2.84
N LEU A 257 -4.73 3.95 -1.62
CA LEU A 257 -5.24 5.26 -1.21
C LEU A 257 -4.13 6.07 -0.54
N MET A 258 -4.30 7.38 -0.48
CA MET A 258 -3.38 8.28 0.21
C MET A 258 -4.18 9.42 0.84
N SER A 259 -4.07 9.62 2.15
CA SER A 259 -4.73 10.73 2.82
C SER A 259 -3.71 11.61 3.53
N THR A 260 -4.09 12.85 3.85
CA THR A 260 -3.29 13.73 4.72
C THR A 260 -3.25 13.25 6.18
N GLU A 261 -3.94 12.15 6.50
CA GLU A 261 -3.80 11.46 7.77
C GLU A 261 -2.57 10.54 7.80
N ASP A 262 -2.09 10.09 6.63
CA ASP A 262 -0.92 9.22 6.52
C ASP A 262 0.31 9.89 7.15
N TYR A 263 1.10 9.11 7.88
CA TYR A 263 2.24 9.63 8.63
C TYR A 263 3.50 8.77 8.50
N PHE A 264 4.65 9.40 8.68
CA PHE A 264 5.93 8.70 8.73
C PHE A 264 6.03 7.89 10.03
N PRO A 265 6.38 6.59 10.00
CA PRO A 265 6.18 5.69 11.13
C PRO A 265 7.25 5.77 12.23
N LEU A 266 8.29 6.60 12.08
CA LEU A 266 9.28 6.83 13.14
C LEU A 266 9.01 8.15 13.85
N ALA A 267 8.84 8.09 15.16
CA ALA A 267 8.87 9.22 16.06
C ALA A 267 10.30 9.73 16.24
N VAL A 268 10.43 11.05 16.32
CA VAL A 268 11.67 11.79 16.58
C VAL A 268 11.39 12.76 17.73
N GLU A 269 12.24 12.79 18.74
CA GLU A 269 12.23 13.86 19.75
C GLU A 269 12.69 15.16 19.08
N ASP A 270 11.96 16.25 19.28
CA ASP A 270 12.41 17.59 18.88
C ASP A 270 13.51 18.03 19.86
N ASP A 271 14.70 18.37 19.36
CA ASP A 271 15.85 18.87 20.16
C ASP A 271 15.64 20.32 20.69
N ASP A 272 14.41 20.83 20.72
CA ASP A 272 14.13 22.28 20.77
C ASP A 272 13.94 22.89 22.17
N ASP A 273 14.31 22.23 23.27
CA ASP A 273 14.19 22.79 24.64
C ASP A 273 15.52 22.98 25.39
N ASN A 274 16.66 23.09 24.69
CA ASN A 274 17.96 23.26 25.36
C ASN A 274 18.77 24.51 24.96
N ASP A 275 18.09 25.63 24.66
CA ASP A 275 18.75 26.94 24.56
C ASP A 275 17.78 28.09 24.89
N ASN A 276 17.22 28.11 26.09
CA ASN A 276 16.70 29.36 26.70
C ASN A 276 16.40 29.19 28.20
N ASP A 277 17.43 29.05 29.04
CA ASP A 277 17.33 29.45 30.45
C ASP A 277 18.71 29.50 31.15
N ASN A 278 19.45 30.59 30.91
CA ASN A 278 20.17 31.36 31.94
C ASN A 278 21.11 32.40 31.31
N VAL A 279 20.54 33.52 30.86
CA VAL A 279 21.22 34.81 31.02
C VAL A 279 20.34 35.64 31.95
N LYS A 280 20.51 35.41 33.26
CA LYS A 280 20.07 36.36 34.27
C LYS A 280 20.86 37.65 34.08
N THR A 281 20.28 38.60 33.36
CA THR A 281 20.66 40.01 33.47
C THR A 281 20.14 40.53 34.81
N SER A 282 20.93 40.35 35.88
CA SER A 282 20.85 41.21 37.05
C SER A 282 21.99 42.22 36.93
N GLY A 283 21.66 43.46 36.60
CA GLY A 283 22.59 44.56 36.82
C GLY A 283 22.76 44.80 38.31
N ASP A 284 23.98 45.04 38.77
CA ASP A 284 24.30 46.27 39.48
C ASP A 284 25.81 46.49 39.63
N GLY A 285 26.18 47.77 39.59
CA GLY A 285 27.35 48.42 40.18
C GLY A 285 28.73 47.75 40.28
N GLY A 286 29.72 48.38 39.62
CA GLY A 286 30.80 49.03 40.38
C GLY A 286 32.18 48.36 40.44
N GLY A 287 33.13 48.94 39.69
CA GLY A 287 34.40 49.42 40.25
C GLY A 287 35.59 48.45 40.43
N GLY A 288 36.69 48.78 39.74
CA GLY A 288 38.02 48.79 40.37
C GLY A 288 39.03 47.71 39.95
N GLY A 289 39.92 48.10 39.03
CA GLY A 289 41.39 48.13 39.22
C GLY A 289 42.20 46.84 39.44
N GLY A 290 43.34 46.76 38.74
CA GLY A 290 44.58 46.19 39.30
C GLY A 290 45.22 45.03 38.54
N ASP A 291 46.13 45.39 37.65
CA ASP A 291 47.46 44.86 37.33
C ASP A 291 48.01 43.57 37.99
N ASP A 292 48.96 42.99 37.23
CA ASP A 292 50.14 42.19 37.63
C ASP A 292 50.13 40.63 37.59
N ALA A 293 50.89 40.14 36.60
CA ALA A 293 52.10 39.30 36.69
C ALA A 293 52.10 37.95 37.45
N GLY A 294 52.75 36.95 36.82
CA GLY A 294 53.61 36.00 37.54
C GLY A 294 53.43 34.50 37.26
N ASP A 295 54.36 33.96 36.47
CA ASP A 295 55.21 32.78 36.72
C ASP A 295 54.70 31.40 37.21
N GLY A 296 55.37 30.37 36.65
CA GLY A 296 55.76 29.12 37.35
C GLY A 296 54.97 27.88 36.91
N ASP A 297 55.49 27.06 36.00
CA ASP A 297 56.50 25.98 36.19
C ASP A 297 55.95 24.72 36.89
N GLY A 298 56.30 23.55 36.36
CA GLY A 298 56.31 22.30 37.14
C GLY A 298 55.82 21.02 36.46
N GLY A 299 56.75 20.26 35.87
CA GLY A 299 56.85 18.79 36.00
C GLY A 299 56.00 17.93 35.06
N THR A 300 56.55 17.38 33.97
CA THR A 300 57.28 16.08 33.86
C THR A 300 56.54 14.86 34.43
N GLY A 301 56.17 13.93 33.55
CA GLY A 301 55.74 12.58 33.91
C GLY A 301 55.35 11.73 32.69
N TYR A 302 56.35 11.14 32.04
CA TYR A 302 56.19 10.04 31.07
C TYR A 302 55.96 8.70 31.82
N ALA A 303 55.26 7.77 31.14
CA ALA A 303 54.87 6.39 31.51
C ALA A 303 53.50 6.30 32.21
N ASP A 304 52.58 5.41 31.84
CA ASP A 304 52.74 4.09 31.25
C ASP A 304 51.51 3.69 30.41
N LYS A 305 51.76 3.04 29.26
CA LYS A 305 50.75 2.43 28.39
C LYS A 305 50.55 0.99 28.85
N SER A 306 49.58 0.72 29.72
CA SER A 306 48.85 -0.57 29.73
C SER A 306 47.78 -0.62 30.82
N ALA A 307 46.57 -0.19 30.47
CA ALA A 307 45.37 -0.73 31.08
C ALA A 307 44.21 -0.52 30.11
N ALA A 308 43.86 -1.60 29.40
CA ALA A 308 42.60 -1.70 28.69
C ALA A 308 41.46 -1.47 29.68
N SER A 309 40.80 -0.33 29.59
CA SER A 309 39.44 -0.16 30.12
C SER A 309 38.52 0.01 28.93
N SER A 310 37.63 -0.98 28.80
CA SER A 310 36.49 -1.04 27.92
C SER A 310 35.59 0.18 28.11
N LEU A 311 35.76 1.20 27.26
CA LEU A 311 34.70 2.16 26.99
C LEU A 311 33.92 1.64 25.78
N SER A 312 32.89 0.87 26.10
CA SER A 312 31.82 0.50 25.18
C SER A 312 31.25 1.78 24.55
N ARG A 313 31.44 1.95 23.25
CA ARG A 313 30.70 2.90 22.40
C ARG A 313 29.23 2.44 22.20
N SER A 314 28.58 1.98 23.25
CA SER A 314 27.19 1.50 23.24
C SER A 314 26.31 2.46 24.04
N GLY A 315 25.53 3.25 23.32
CA GLY A 315 24.48 4.09 23.90
C GLY A 315 24.17 5.26 22.98
N ARG A 316 23.27 5.06 22.00
CA ARG A 316 22.56 6.20 21.41
C ARG A 316 21.58 6.70 22.50
N PRO A 317 21.70 7.92 23.04
CA PRO A 317 20.94 8.32 24.24
C PRO A 317 19.43 8.57 24.04
N TRP A 318 18.87 8.31 22.85
CA TRP A 318 17.58 8.86 22.42
C TRP A 318 16.56 7.82 21.91
N ALA A 319 16.57 6.57 22.39
CA ALA A 319 15.69 5.52 21.85
C ALA A 319 14.19 5.77 22.16
N VAL A 320 13.53 6.62 21.39
CA VAL A 320 12.07 6.81 21.40
C VAL A 320 11.39 5.49 21.08
N HIS A 321 10.53 5.02 21.98
CA HIS A 321 9.74 3.81 21.75
C HIS A 321 8.80 4.03 20.55
N GLN A 322 8.98 3.24 19.51
CA GLN A 322 8.18 3.32 18.30
C GLN A 322 6.87 2.54 18.46
N GLN A 323 5.76 3.05 17.92
CA GLN A 323 4.51 2.30 17.93
C GLN A 323 4.62 1.07 17.02
N PRO A 324 4.25 -0.13 17.49
CA PRO A 324 4.19 -1.32 16.63
C PRO A 324 3.04 -1.22 15.61
N LEU A 325 3.36 -1.32 14.31
CA LEU A 325 2.37 -1.18 13.22
C LEU A 325 2.41 -2.41 12.30
N LEU A 326 1.25 -2.84 11.80
CA LEU A 326 1.12 -3.98 10.90
C LEU A 326 1.09 -3.51 9.43
N PRO A 327 2.03 -3.95 8.57
CA PRO A 327 2.00 -3.65 7.15
C PRO A 327 0.67 -4.00 6.47
N MET A 328 0.21 -3.15 5.55
CA MET A 328 -1.12 -3.30 4.94
C MET A 328 -1.30 -4.60 4.15
N THR A 329 -0.23 -5.15 3.55
CA THR A 329 -0.29 -6.44 2.85
C THR A 329 -0.52 -7.61 3.82
N LEU A 330 0.08 -7.56 5.02
CA LEU A 330 -0.07 -8.58 6.05
C LEU A 330 -1.45 -8.55 6.68
N MET A 331 -2.05 -7.37 6.83
CA MET A 331 -3.46 -7.25 7.21
C MET A 331 -4.40 -7.96 6.22
N ARG A 332 -4.13 -7.90 4.90
CA ARG A 332 -4.91 -8.62 3.89
C ARG A 332 -4.72 -10.14 4.01
N ARG A 333 -3.49 -10.59 4.27
CA ARG A 333 -3.20 -12.00 4.57
C ARG A 333 -3.93 -12.45 5.84
N GLN A 334 -3.95 -11.63 6.88
CA GLN A 334 -4.65 -11.89 8.13
C GLN A 334 -6.17 -11.98 7.92
N PHE A 335 -6.76 -11.17 7.04
CA PHE A 335 -8.16 -11.33 6.64
C PHE A 335 -8.41 -12.72 6.03
N LEU A 336 -7.56 -13.16 5.10
CA LEU A 336 -7.67 -14.47 4.45
C LEU A 336 -7.36 -15.66 5.38
N HIS A 337 -6.77 -15.43 6.55
CA HIS A 337 -6.60 -16.48 7.57
C HIS A 337 -7.89 -16.82 8.32
N ASN A 338 -8.90 -15.95 8.25
CA ASN A 338 -10.15 -16.19 8.96
C ASN A 338 -11.04 -17.19 8.21
N THR A 339 -11.89 -17.90 8.95
CA THR A 339 -13.04 -18.63 8.40
C THR A 339 -14.35 -17.86 8.54
N ASN A 340 -14.40 -16.90 9.46
CA ASN A 340 -15.54 -16.05 9.73
C ASN A 340 -15.31 -14.63 9.19
N PHE A 341 -16.25 -14.12 8.39
CA PHE A 341 -16.15 -12.80 7.76
C PHE A 341 -16.03 -11.67 8.78
N SER A 342 -16.84 -11.70 9.85
CA SER A 342 -16.84 -10.67 10.89
C SER A 342 -15.50 -10.61 11.63
N ASN A 343 -14.88 -11.76 11.94
CA ASN A 343 -13.54 -11.79 12.55
C ASN A 343 -12.49 -11.15 11.62
N GLY A 344 -12.57 -11.43 10.31
CA GLY A 344 -11.73 -10.77 9.31
C GLY A 344 -11.90 -9.25 9.31
N LEU A 345 -13.14 -8.75 9.42
CA LEU A 345 -13.41 -7.30 9.50
C LEU A 345 -12.91 -6.68 10.81
N ILE A 346 -12.99 -7.39 11.93
CA ILE A 346 -12.42 -6.97 13.22
C ILE A 346 -10.90 -6.80 13.10
N ASN A 347 -10.22 -7.75 12.43
CA ASN A 347 -8.78 -7.66 12.19
C ASN A 347 -8.45 -6.43 11.33
N ILE A 348 -9.19 -6.20 10.24
CA ILE A 348 -9.00 -5.00 9.40
C ILE A 348 -9.21 -3.73 10.23
N ARG A 349 -10.29 -3.61 10.99
CA ARG A 349 -10.62 -2.40 11.76
C ARG A 349 -9.57 -2.09 12.84
N ASN A 350 -9.02 -3.11 13.49
CA ASN A 350 -8.17 -2.94 14.67
C ASN A 350 -6.67 -3.05 14.39
N ALA A 351 -6.25 -3.49 13.20
CA ALA A 351 -4.83 -3.51 12.83
C ALA A 351 -4.25 -2.09 12.87
N PRO A 352 -3.21 -1.81 13.68
CA PRO A 352 -2.59 -0.50 13.71
C PRO A 352 -1.79 -0.27 12.44
N ARG A 353 -1.90 0.94 11.88
CA ARG A 353 -1.37 1.29 10.56
C ARG A 353 -1.06 2.78 10.47
N HIS A 354 -0.18 3.16 9.54
CA HIS A 354 0.20 4.56 9.30
C HIS A 354 -0.13 5.07 7.88
N VAL A 355 -0.63 4.19 7.01
CA VAL A 355 -0.99 4.52 5.63
C VAL A 355 -2.41 4.07 5.30
N SER A 356 -3.03 4.82 4.39
CA SER A 356 -4.36 4.57 3.87
C SER A 356 -4.37 3.45 2.82
N ASN A 357 -5.48 2.73 2.69
CA ASN A 357 -5.70 1.74 1.64
C ASN A 357 -7.18 1.48 1.41
N ARG A 358 -7.57 1.14 0.17
CA ARG A 358 -8.92 0.63 -0.11
C ARG A 358 -8.91 -0.89 -0.16
N LEU A 359 -9.90 -1.51 0.47
CA LEU A 359 -10.18 -2.95 0.38
C LEU A 359 -11.59 -3.18 -0.13
N VAL A 360 -11.74 -4.01 -1.16
CA VAL A 360 -13.02 -4.61 -1.52
C VAL A 360 -12.99 -6.04 -1.00
N VAL A 361 -13.88 -6.36 -0.07
CA VAL A 361 -13.95 -7.65 0.61
C VAL A 361 -15.32 -8.28 0.40
N GLY A 362 -15.39 -9.61 0.46
CA GLY A 362 -16.65 -10.34 0.38
C GLY A 362 -16.60 -11.73 0.99
N THR A 363 -17.78 -12.32 1.15
CA THR A 363 -18.01 -13.71 1.57
C THR A 363 -18.92 -14.43 0.58
N ALA A 364 -18.79 -15.76 0.50
CA ALA A 364 -19.66 -16.66 -0.23
C ALA A 364 -21.15 -16.53 0.19
N ASP A 365 -21.42 -16.01 1.39
CA ASP A 365 -22.76 -15.80 1.96
C ASP A 365 -23.49 -14.59 1.37
N ASN A 366 -23.24 -14.29 0.08
CA ASN A 366 -23.85 -13.19 -0.66
C ASN A 366 -23.69 -11.82 0.00
N PHE A 367 -22.46 -11.48 0.39
CA PHE A 367 -22.15 -10.16 0.95
C PHE A 367 -20.80 -9.64 0.46
N VAL A 368 -20.77 -8.37 0.05
CA VAL A 368 -19.56 -7.65 -0.37
C VAL A 368 -19.62 -6.23 0.17
N LEU A 369 -18.46 -5.61 0.41
CA LEU A 369 -18.38 -4.20 0.77
C LEU A 369 -17.04 -3.57 0.36
N ASN A 370 -17.04 -2.26 0.21
CA ASN A 370 -15.85 -1.45 -0.08
C ASN A 370 -15.46 -0.65 1.17
N MET A 371 -14.21 -0.75 1.58
CA MET A 371 -13.63 -0.15 2.78
C MET A 371 -12.54 0.85 2.38
N GLU A 372 -12.74 2.12 2.69
CA GLU A 372 -11.67 3.13 2.63
C GLU A 372 -11.04 3.22 4.02
N VAL A 373 -9.86 2.64 4.17
CA VAL A 373 -9.13 2.54 5.44
C VAL A 373 -8.10 3.66 5.50
N THR A 374 -8.07 4.38 6.62
CA THR A 374 -7.06 5.37 6.98
C THR A 374 -6.37 4.93 8.28
N PRO A 375 -5.33 5.66 8.77
CA PRO A 375 -4.69 5.32 10.04
C PRO A 375 -5.65 5.15 11.22
N SER A 376 -6.63 6.03 11.41
CA SER A 376 -7.59 5.94 12.53
C SER A 376 -8.97 5.38 12.15
N SER A 377 -9.34 5.44 10.88
CA SER A 377 -10.74 5.32 10.45
C SER A 377 -10.94 4.28 9.35
N VAL A 378 -12.18 3.79 9.26
CA VAL A 378 -12.62 2.89 8.19
C VAL A 378 -13.97 3.40 7.72
N HIS A 379 -14.03 3.86 6.47
CA HIS A 379 -15.25 4.34 5.85
C HIS A 379 -15.83 3.24 4.95
N LEU A 380 -17.08 2.87 5.20
CA LEU A 380 -17.73 1.70 4.58
C LEU A 380 -18.70 2.14 3.49
N ALA A 381 -18.69 1.43 2.37
CA ALA A 381 -19.67 1.53 1.30
C ALA A 381 -20.22 0.13 0.97
N TYR A 382 -21.55 0.04 0.87
CA TYR A 382 -22.28 -1.21 0.66
C TYR A 382 -22.99 -1.20 -0.70
N PRO A 383 -23.24 -2.38 -1.30
CA PRO A 383 -24.24 -2.52 -2.36
C PRO A 383 -25.60 -2.01 -1.86
N TYR A 384 -26.47 -1.57 -2.77
CA TYR A 384 -27.82 -1.10 -2.46
C TYR A 384 -27.94 0.01 -1.40
N ALA A 385 -26.84 0.69 -1.06
CA ALA A 385 -26.90 1.87 -0.19
C ALA A 385 -27.43 3.06 -1.00
N ALA A 386 -28.76 3.24 -0.99
CA ALA A 386 -29.39 4.46 -1.51
C ALA A 386 -29.00 5.66 -0.64
N SER A 387 -28.77 6.82 -1.28
CA SER A 387 -28.57 8.08 -0.60
C SER A 387 -29.73 8.35 0.36
N SER A 388 -29.43 8.56 1.63
CA SER A 388 -30.38 9.15 2.58
C SER A 388 -30.64 10.65 2.29
N SER A 389 -30.43 11.10 1.06
CA SER A 389 -30.79 12.45 0.61
C SER A 389 -31.08 12.45 -0.89
N SER A 390 -32.34 12.76 -1.20
CA SER A 390 -32.71 13.38 -2.45
C SER A 390 -32.10 14.79 -2.50
N SER A 391 -30.98 14.98 -3.19
CA SER A 391 -30.53 16.32 -3.60
C SER A 391 -30.17 16.34 -5.09
N SER A 392 -30.76 17.32 -5.77
CA SER A 392 -30.86 17.45 -7.23
C SER A 392 -29.64 18.11 -7.88
N SER A 393 -28.42 17.75 -7.48
CA SER A 393 -27.19 18.22 -8.13
C SER A 393 -26.47 17.07 -8.82
N GLY A 394 -26.51 17.06 -10.16
CA GLY A 394 -26.19 15.96 -11.07
C GLY A 394 -24.71 15.57 -11.21
N THR A 395 -24.00 15.38 -10.09
CA THR A 395 -22.70 14.71 -10.04
C THR A 395 -22.68 13.76 -8.85
N SER A 396 -23.55 12.74 -8.90
CA SER A 396 -23.50 11.60 -7.98
C SER A 396 -22.87 10.41 -8.70
N THR A 397 -21.80 9.87 -8.11
CA THR A 397 -21.41 8.47 -8.30
C THR A 397 -22.68 7.64 -8.17
N PRO A 398 -22.95 6.69 -9.06
CA PRO A 398 -24.29 6.17 -9.16
C PRO A 398 -24.50 5.05 -8.13
N ALA A 399 -24.46 5.41 -6.85
CA ALA A 399 -24.95 4.63 -5.72
C ALA A 399 -26.49 4.65 -5.72
N GLY A 400 -27.08 4.21 -6.83
CA GLY A 400 -28.47 3.75 -6.85
C GLY A 400 -28.53 2.33 -6.28
N ASP A 401 -29.73 1.76 -6.19
CA ASP A 401 -29.96 0.33 -5.92
C ASP A 401 -29.17 -0.57 -6.89
N VAL A 402 -27.89 -0.81 -6.62
CA VAL A 402 -27.04 -1.66 -7.46
C VAL A 402 -26.44 -2.80 -6.64
N PRO A 403 -26.42 -4.03 -7.19
CA PRO A 403 -25.94 -5.24 -6.51
C PRO A 403 -24.41 -5.37 -6.47
N TYR A 404 -23.69 -4.26 -6.51
CA TYR A 404 -22.23 -4.28 -6.58
C TYR A 404 -21.61 -3.03 -5.95
N VAL A 405 -20.35 -3.17 -5.54
CA VAL A 405 -19.46 -2.06 -5.17
C VAL A 405 -18.29 -2.00 -6.13
N VAL A 406 -17.76 -0.80 -6.38
CA VAL A 406 -16.55 -0.58 -7.18
C VAL A 406 -15.66 0.43 -6.47
N GLY A 407 -14.34 0.31 -6.64
CA GLY A 407 -13.39 1.30 -6.15
C GLY A 407 -12.09 1.34 -6.93
N ALA A 408 -11.58 2.55 -7.13
CA ALA A 408 -10.26 2.85 -7.70
C ALA A 408 -9.31 3.40 -6.62
N ASN A 409 -8.54 4.46 -6.89
CA ASN A 409 -7.46 4.94 -6.01
C ASN A 409 -7.71 6.31 -5.38
N HIS A 410 -8.96 6.78 -5.37
CA HIS A 410 -9.37 8.03 -4.72
C HIS A 410 -10.42 7.72 -3.66
N PHE A 411 -10.49 8.52 -2.60
CA PHE A 411 -11.56 8.46 -1.62
C PHE A 411 -12.87 8.96 -2.25
N ALA A 412 -13.93 8.19 -2.10
CA ALA A 412 -15.26 8.51 -2.63
C ALA A 412 -16.32 8.54 -1.53
N ASN A 413 -15.99 8.12 -0.31
CA ASN A 413 -16.95 8.06 0.78
C ASN A 413 -17.22 9.46 1.35
N PRO A 414 -18.49 9.92 1.42
CA PRO A 414 -18.83 11.21 2.00
C PRO A 414 -18.33 11.41 3.44
N ALA A 415 -18.28 10.34 4.24
CA ALA A 415 -17.78 10.42 5.61
C ALA A 415 -16.27 10.72 5.67
N PHE A 416 -15.48 10.25 4.69
CA PHE A 416 -14.07 10.65 4.59
C PHE A 416 -13.97 12.13 4.23
N HIS A 417 -14.74 12.60 3.24
CA HIS A 417 -14.74 14.02 2.85
C HIS A 417 -15.20 14.97 3.97
N ALA A 418 -15.98 14.46 4.94
CA ALA A 418 -16.39 15.19 6.12
C ALA A 418 -15.41 15.08 7.31
N SER A 419 -14.36 14.26 7.21
CA SER A 419 -13.45 13.95 8.33
C SER A 419 -12.44 15.06 8.64
N GLY A 420 -12.28 16.04 7.75
CA GLY A 420 -11.20 17.04 7.80
C GLY A 420 -9.88 16.57 7.18
N TRP A 421 -9.73 15.28 6.87
CA TRP A 421 -8.63 14.77 6.05
C TRP A 421 -8.90 14.99 4.56
N ALA A 422 -7.82 15.12 3.80
CA ALA A 422 -7.87 15.31 2.35
C ALA A 422 -7.23 14.12 1.63
N ASP A 423 -7.76 13.77 0.47
CA ASP A 423 -7.14 12.83 -0.45
C ASP A 423 -5.86 13.46 -1.02
N ARG A 424 -4.72 12.76 -0.91
CA ARG A 424 -3.43 13.17 -1.49
C ARG A 424 -3.22 12.66 -2.90
N ASN A 425 -4.16 11.88 -3.45
CA ASN A 425 -4.07 11.45 -4.85
C ASN A 425 -4.15 12.68 -5.77
N PRO A 426 -3.18 12.87 -6.68
CA PRO A 426 -3.13 14.04 -7.57
C PRO A 426 -4.19 14.02 -8.68
N GLY A 427 -5.10 13.05 -8.68
CA GLY A 427 -6.17 12.91 -9.66
C GLY A 427 -5.72 12.21 -10.94
N GLY A 428 -6.43 12.48 -12.04
CA GLY A 428 -6.24 11.80 -13.32
C GLY A 428 -7.18 10.62 -13.46
N SER A 429 -6.68 9.47 -13.92
CA SER A 429 -7.56 8.38 -14.34
C SER A 429 -8.34 7.73 -13.21
N THR A 430 -7.76 7.72 -12.00
CA THR A 430 -8.43 7.29 -10.77
C THR A 430 -9.86 7.82 -10.59
N TRP A 431 -10.19 9.04 -11.03
CA TRP A 431 -11.50 9.67 -10.84
C TRP A 431 -12.63 9.08 -11.69
N PHE A 432 -12.30 8.34 -12.76
CA PHE A 432 -13.32 7.76 -13.62
C PHE A 432 -13.25 6.24 -13.72
N ARG A 433 -12.14 5.59 -13.34
CA ARG A 433 -11.96 4.14 -13.57
C ARG A 433 -13.04 3.27 -12.92
N ASP A 434 -13.38 3.56 -11.68
CA ASP A 434 -14.47 2.88 -10.97
C ASP A 434 -15.84 3.17 -11.60
N VAL A 435 -16.09 4.40 -12.03
CA VAL A 435 -17.29 4.79 -12.79
C VAL A 435 -17.38 4.00 -14.11
N ARG A 436 -16.26 3.83 -14.82
CA ARG A 436 -16.18 3.08 -16.07
C ARG A 436 -16.47 1.60 -15.87
N VAL A 437 -15.89 0.98 -14.85
CA VAL A 437 -16.22 -0.41 -14.49
C VAL A 437 -17.69 -0.53 -14.10
N ALA A 438 -18.21 0.37 -13.26
CA ALA A 438 -19.64 0.38 -12.90
C ALA A 438 -20.57 0.50 -14.12
N TRP A 439 -20.22 1.31 -15.11
CA TRP A 439 -20.96 1.41 -16.38
C TRP A 439 -20.85 0.15 -17.23
N GLY A 440 -19.67 -0.48 -17.26
CA GLY A 440 -19.47 -1.77 -17.91
C GLY A 440 -20.39 -2.85 -17.32
N LEU A 441 -20.44 -2.95 -15.99
CA LEU A 441 -21.33 -3.87 -15.28
C LEU A 441 -22.80 -3.60 -15.61
N ARG A 442 -23.25 -2.34 -15.62
CA ARG A 442 -24.64 -2.00 -16.02
C ARG A 442 -24.99 -2.38 -17.44
N ARG A 443 -24.05 -2.20 -18.37
CA ARG A 443 -24.25 -2.60 -19.77
C ARG A 443 -24.35 -4.12 -19.88
N GLY A 444 -23.55 -4.87 -19.13
CA GLY A 444 -23.66 -6.32 -19.02
C GLY A 444 -25.04 -6.77 -18.53
N MET A 445 -25.61 -6.07 -17.54
CA MET A 445 -26.99 -6.28 -17.06
C MET A 445 -28.08 -5.74 -18.01
N GLY A 446 -27.74 -5.25 -19.21
CA GLY A 446 -28.72 -4.71 -20.17
C GLY A 446 -29.35 -3.36 -19.80
N ALA A 447 -28.86 -2.67 -18.76
CA ALA A 447 -29.41 -1.40 -18.26
C ALA A 447 -28.81 -0.13 -18.91
N GLY A 448 -27.97 -0.28 -19.94
CA GLY A 448 -27.40 0.85 -20.69
C GLY A 448 -28.28 1.23 -21.89
N GLY A 449 -28.76 2.47 -21.94
CA GLY A 449 -29.64 3.02 -22.99
C GLY A 449 -29.06 3.01 -24.41
N GLY A 450 -28.91 1.82 -25.00
CA GLY A 450 -28.79 1.64 -26.44
C GLY A 450 -30.16 1.82 -27.10
N SER A 451 -30.19 2.51 -28.23
CA SER A 451 -31.37 2.62 -29.10
C SER A 451 -32.08 1.26 -29.23
N LYS A 452 -33.43 1.27 -29.22
CA LYS A 452 -34.29 0.10 -29.46
C LYS A 452 -33.83 -0.76 -30.65
N MET A 453 -33.13 -0.19 -31.64
CA MET A 453 -32.53 -0.95 -32.75
C MET A 453 -31.44 -1.95 -32.31
N ALA A 454 -30.55 -1.58 -31.38
CA ALA A 454 -29.46 -2.45 -30.92
C ALA A 454 -29.97 -3.64 -30.09
N MET A 455 -31.10 -3.46 -29.38
CA MET A 455 -31.82 -4.56 -28.71
C MET A 455 -32.46 -5.52 -29.73
N MET A 456 -32.93 -5.02 -30.88
CA MET A 456 -33.58 -5.82 -31.91
C MET A 456 -32.60 -6.69 -32.71
N GLU A 457 -31.35 -6.24 -32.90
CA GLU A 457 -30.30 -7.07 -33.54
C GLU A 457 -29.76 -8.17 -32.61
N ARG A 458 -29.62 -7.91 -31.29
CA ARG A 458 -29.20 -8.94 -30.32
C ARG A 458 -30.29 -9.99 -30.05
N GLY A 459 -31.56 -9.65 -30.27
CA GLY A 459 -32.69 -10.59 -30.15
C GLY A 459 -32.76 -11.68 -31.21
N LYS A 460 -31.86 -11.69 -32.22
CA LYS A 460 -31.82 -12.70 -33.28
C LYS A 460 -30.70 -13.72 -33.16
N VAL A 461 -29.81 -13.60 -32.17
CA VAL A 461 -28.84 -14.63 -31.83
C VAL A 461 -29.17 -15.09 -30.42
N ALA A 462 -29.99 -16.13 -30.31
CA ALA A 462 -30.10 -16.88 -29.07
C ALA A 462 -28.69 -17.39 -28.75
N SER A 463 -28.09 -16.89 -27.67
CA SER A 463 -26.81 -17.40 -27.19
C SER A 463 -27.04 -18.83 -26.69
N GLU A 464 -26.18 -19.75 -27.13
CA GLU A 464 -26.14 -21.15 -26.64
C GLU A 464 -25.83 -21.24 -25.13
N ASP A 465 -25.43 -20.12 -24.51
CA ASP A 465 -25.27 -19.97 -23.07
C ASP A 465 -26.54 -19.34 -22.47
N GLY A 466 -27.28 -20.13 -21.67
CA GLY A 466 -28.57 -19.80 -21.06
C GLY A 466 -28.57 -18.68 -19.99
N ALA A 467 -27.89 -17.56 -20.24
CA ALA A 467 -27.93 -16.39 -19.37
C ALA A 467 -29.37 -15.83 -19.30
N LYS A 468 -29.93 -15.73 -18.09
CA LYS A 468 -31.20 -15.02 -17.85
C LYS A 468 -31.00 -13.55 -18.23
N SER A 469 -31.90 -12.98 -19.02
CA SER A 469 -31.79 -11.57 -19.45
C SER A 469 -31.64 -10.65 -18.24
N GLY A 470 -30.59 -9.83 -18.22
CA GLY A 470 -30.36 -8.83 -17.17
C GLY A 470 -29.36 -9.23 -16.07
N LEU A 471 -28.78 -10.42 -16.13
CA LEU A 471 -27.75 -10.88 -15.18
C LEU A 471 -26.36 -10.96 -15.84
N LEU A 472 -25.32 -10.75 -15.04
CA LEU A 472 -23.92 -10.77 -15.45
C LEU A 472 -23.37 -12.19 -15.54
N THR A 473 -22.72 -12.53 -16.64
CA THR A 473 -21.78 -13.66 -16.69
C THR A 473 -20.42 -13.23 -16.15
N GLY A 474 -19.56 -14.20 -15.79
CA GLY A 474 -18.16 -13.89 -15.47
C GLY A 474 -17.44 -13.14 -16.60
N LYS A 475 -17.80 -13.42 -17.87
CA LYS A 475 -17.27 -12.70 -19.04
C LYS A 475 -17.72 -11.25 -19.08
N ASP A 476 -18.97 -10.95 -18.73
CA ASP A 476 -19.46 -9.57 -18.65
C ASP A 476 -18.73 -8.77 -17.57
N VAL A 477 -18.46 -9.40 -16.42
CA VAL A 477 -17.63 -8.80 -15.37
C VAL A 477 -16.24 -8.48 -15.90
N THR A 478 -15.54 -9.44 -16.53
CA THR A 478 -14.22 -9.21 -17.11
C THR A 478 -14.23 -8.13 -18.19
N ASN A 479 -15.25 -8.11 -19.06
CA ASN A 479 -15.39 -7.09 -20.11
C ASN A 479 -15.52 -5.67 -19.52
N ALA A 480 -16.12 -5.51 -18.33
CA ALA A 480 -16.18 -4.21 -17.66
C ALA A 480 -14.80 -3.65 -17.29
N PHE A 481 -13.80 -4.53 -17.11
CA PHE A 481 -12.41 -4.17 -16.83
C PHE A 481 -11.53 -4.02 -18.08
N CYS A 482 -12.10 -4.21 -19.28
CA CYS A 482 -11.43 -4.04 -20.57
C CYS A 482 -11.63 -2.63 -21.16
N ASP A 483 -12.04 -1.63 -20.36
CA ASP A 483 -12.31 -0.27 -20.84
C ASP A 483 -11.01 0.51 -21.10
N HIS A 484 -10.90 1.10 -22.29
CA HIS A 484 -9.73 1.87 -22.74
C HIS A 484 -9.98 3.39 -22.78
N LEU A 485 -10.98 3.91 -22.06
CA LEU A 485 -11.18 5.36 -22.00
C LEU A 485 -9.91 6.04 -21.46
N SER A 486 -9.40 7.02 -22.20
CA SER A 486 -8.21 7.81 -21.86
C SER A 486 -6.90 7.01 -21.80
N ALA A 487 -6.73 5.99 -22.66
CA ALA A 487 -5.43 5.35 -22.87
C ALA A 487 -4.32 6.42 -23.08
N PRO A 488 -3.14 6.27 -22.44
CA PRO A 488 -2.63 5.06 -21.78
C PRO A 488 -3.15 4.82 -20.35
N SER A 489 -3.60 5.88 -19.66
CA SER A 489 -4.14 5.81 -18.29
C SER A 489 -5.62 5.42 -18.28
N SER A 490 -5.91 4.19 -18.71
CA SER A 490 -7.27 3.64 -18.78
C SER A 490 -7.46 2.47 -17.82
N VAL A 491 -8.69 1.95 -17.65
CA VAL A 491 -8.96 0.81 -16.76
C VAL A 491 -8.11 -0.41 -17.14
N CYS A 492 -7.95 -0.66 -18.43
CA CYS A 492 -7.08 -1.70 -18.99
C CYS A 492 -5.79 -1.06 -19.54
N GLN A 493 -4.68 -1.10 -18.81
CA GLN A 493 -3.42 -0.43 -19.19
C GLN A 493 -2.46 -1.36 -19.95
N HIS A 494 -1.75 -0.82 -20.96
CA HIS A 494 -1.07 -1.61 -22.01
C HIS A 494 0.46 -1.39 -22.14
N MET A 495 1.20 -1.27 -21.04
CA MET A 495 2.66 -1.08 -21.03
C MET A 495 3.13 0.20 -21.75
N GLU A 496 2.26 1.21 -21.75
CA GLU A 496 2.51 2.51 -22.37
C GLU A 496 3.04 3.49 -21.32
N ASP A 497 3.77 4.51 -21.77
CA ASP A 497 4.29 5.57 -20.90
C ASP A 497 3.12 6.46 -20.43
N CYS A 498 2.81 6.39 -19.14
CA CYS A 498 1.74 7.17 -18.51
C CYS A 498 2.24 8.50 -17.94
N THR A 499 3.46 8.93 -18.28
CA THR A 499 4.04 10.18 -17.77
C THR A 499 3.25 11.39 -18.25
N VAL A 500 2.65 12.10 -17.30
CA VAL A 500 2.02 13.41 -17.57
C VAL A 500 3.11 14.50 -17.52
N ARG A 501 3.30 15.19 -18.64
CA ARG A 501 4.30 16.27 -18.78
C ARG A 501 3.72 17.62 -18.34
N GLY A 502 4.58 18.50 -17.82
CA GLY A 502 4.21 19.88 -17.48
C GLY A 502 3.44 20.03 -16.16
N VAL A 503 3.33 18.96 -15.37
CA VAL A 503 2.81 18.99 -14.00
C VAL A 503 3.96 18.67 -13.05
N PRO A 504 4.56 19.68 -12.39
CA PRO A 504 5.60 19.47 -11.39
C PRO A 504 5.15 18.45 -10.34
N ASP A 505 6.05 17.57 -9.94
CA ASP A 505 5.81 16.57 -8.89
C ASP A 505 4.66 15.58 -9.16
N TYR A 506 4.15 15.49 -10.41
CA TYR A 506 3.19 14.44 -10.76
C TYR A 506 3.88 13.07 -10.62
N PRO A 507 3.37 12.22 -9.72
CA PRO A 507 4.10 11.07 -9.23
C PRO A 507 3.75 9.77 -9.97
N TYR A 508 2.95 9.84 -11.04
CA TYR A 508 2.74 8.71 -11.96
C TYR A 508 3.59 8.95 -13.20
N ARG A 509 4.65 8.16 -13.34
CA ARG A 509 5.60 8.26 -14.45
C ARG A 509 5.97 6.87 -14.97
N GLY A 510 6.58 6.87 -16.14
CA GLY A 510 7.09 5.68 -16.80
C GLY A 510 6.00 4.77 -17.35
N ARG A 511 6.44 3.59 -17.78
CA ARG A 511 5.57 2.59 -18.39
C ARG A 511 4.75 1.86 -17.35
N GLN A 512 3.43 1.87 -17.50
CA GLN A 512 2.48 1.20 -16.61
C GLN A 512 1.67 0.16 -17.38
N ILE A 513 1.27 -0.91 -16.71
CA ILE A 513 0.48 -1.99 -17.31
C ILE A 513 -0.48 -2.57 -16.27
N THR A 514 -1.63 -3.08 -16.72
CA THR A 514 -2.40 -4.04 -15.94
C THR A 514 -1.59 -5.33 -15.85
N LEU A 515 -0.93 -5.54 -14.71
CA LEU A 515 -0.10 -6.71 -14.44
C LEU A 515 -0.93 -7.97 -14.39
N ALA A 516 -2.09 -7.90 -13.74
CA ALA A 516 -2.98 -9.03 -13.64
C ALA A 516 -4.43 -8.56 -13.60
N HIS A 517 -5.30 -9.29 -14.30
CA HIS A 517 -6.71 -9.31 -14.00
C HIS A 517 -7.05 -10.58 -13.21
N VAL A 518 -7.78 -10.42 -12.13
CA VAL A 518 -8.29 -11.53 -11.31
C VAL A 518 -9.79 -11.45 -11.19
N ARG A 519 -10.45 -12.62 -11.19
CA ARG A 519 -11.83 -12.79 -10.79
C ARG A 519 -11.91 -13.98 -9.83
N TYR A 520 -12.33 -13.74 -8.61
CA TYR A 520 -12.57 -14.74 -7.59
C TYR A 520 -14.06 -15.05 -7.54
N ASP A 521 -14.42 -16.31 -7.71
CA ASP A 521 -15.76 -16.82 -7.45
C ASP A 521 -15.79 -17.36 -6.02
N LEU A 522 -16.42 -16.59 -5.13
CA LEU A 522 -16.49 -16.88 -3.71
C LEU A 522 -17.47 -18.02 -3.42
N THR A 523 -18.43 -18.28 -4.31
CA THR A 523 -19.40 -19.36 -4.15
C THR A 523 -18.80 -20.68 -4.57
N ARG A 524 -18.10 -20.72 -5.71
CA ARG A 524 -17.49 -21.94 -6.28
C ARG A 524 -16.06 -22.20 -5.84
N ARG A 525 -15.42 -21.23 -5.19
CA ARG A 525 -14.02 -21.29 -4.73
C ARG A 525 -13.05 -21.46 -5.87
N THR A 526 -13.25 -20.66 -6.89
CA THR A 526 -12.34 -20.61 -8.03
C THR A 526 -11.73 -19.24 -8.20
N ALA A 527 -10.53 -19.21 -8.76
CA ALA A 527 -9.84 -18.01 -9.18
C ALA A 527 -9.60 -18.10 -10.69
N THR A 528 -10.10 -17.11 -11.43
CA THR A 528 -9.74 -16.90 -12.83
C THR A 528 -8.70 -15.79 -12.89
N VAL A 529 -7.53 -16.06 -13.46
CA VAL A 529 -6.38 -15.13 -13.48
C VAL A 529 -5.87 -14.95 -14.91
N CYS A 530 -5.67 -13.70 -15.31
CA CYS A 530 -4.98 -13.33 -16.54
C CYS A 530 -3.69 -12.59 -16.20
N LYS A 531 -2.57 -13.05 -16.75
CA LYS A 531 -1.30 -12.32 -16.75
C LYS A 531 -1.36 -11.24 -17.84
N GLY A 532 -1.18 -9.98 -17.43
CA GLY A 532 -1.29 -8.83 -18.32
C GLY A 532 -2.74 -8.31 -18.45
N PRO A 533 -2.97 -7.44 -19.46
CA PRO A 533 -4.25 -6.77 -19.65
C PRO A 533 -5.36 -7.73 -20.09
N PRO A 534 -6.55 -7.70 -19.47
CA PRO A 534 -7.61 -8.70 -19.68
C PRO A 534 -8.18 -8.74 -21.10
N CYS A 535 -8.04 -7.68 -21.89
CA CYS A 535 -8.56 -7.63 -23.26
C CYS A 535 -7.71 -8.43 -24.26
N MET A 536 -6.49 -8.81 -23.90
CA MET A 536 -5.55 -9.52 -24.78
C MET A 536 -4.88 -10.74 -24.14
N GLY A 537 -5.03 -10.93 -22.83
CA GLY A 537 -4.39 -12.01 -22.10
C GLY A 537 -5.16 -13.33 -22.14
N ILE A 538 -4.47 -14.39 -21.72
CA ILE A 538 -5.03 -15.73 -21.57
C ILE A 538 -5.39 -15.93 -20.10
N PHE A 539 -6.55 -16.53 -19.84
CA PHE A 539 -7.02 -16.79 -18.50
C PHE A 539 -6.69 -18.23 -18.08
N GLY A 540 -6.08 -18.39 -16.91
CA GLY A 540 -6.03 -19.65 -16.16
C GLY A 540 -7.14 -19.70 -15.12
N GLU A 541 -7.64 -20.90 -14.85
CA GLU A 541 -8.63 -21.15 -13.80
C GLU A 541 -8.06 -22.11 -12.75
N PHE A 542 -8.26 -21.77 -11.48
CA PHE A 542 -7.70 -22.47 -10.34
C PHE A 542 -8.82 -22.74 -9.34
N SER A 543 -8.94 -23.97 -8.87
CA SER A 543 -9.90 -24.36 -7.84
C SER A 543 -9.23 -24.42 -6.48
N ILE A 544 -9.92 -23.99 -5.44
CA ILE A 544 -9.44 -24.02 -4.06
C ILE A 544 -10.21 -25.11 -3.35
N PRO A 545 -9.54 -26.06 -2.69
CA PRO A 545 -10.23 -27.13 -1.95
C PRO A 545 -11.16 -26.52 -0.89
N ALA A 546 -12.35 -27.09 -0.73
CA ALA A 546 -13.29 -26.63 0.29
C ALA A 546 -12.76 -26.97 1.69
N VAL A 547 -13.20 -26.27 2.74
CA VAL A 547 -12.74 -26.53 4.13
C VAL A 547 -12.88 -27.99 4.55
N ALA A 548 -13.86 -28.73 4.02
CA ALA A 548 -14.09 -30.14 4.35
C ALA A 548 -13.01 -31.09 3.78
N ASP A 549 -12.22 -30.62 2.80
CA ASP A 549 -11.19 -31.41 2.10
C ASP A 549 -9.76 -31.09 2.58
N CYS A 550 -9.61 -30.21 3.58
CA CYS A 550 -8.33 -29.68 4.08
C CYS A 550 -7.92 -30.26 5.43
#